data_AF-A0A919PQN5-F1
#
_entry.id   AF-A0A919PQN5-F1
#
_cell.length_a   1.000
_cell.length_b   1.000
_cell.length_c   1.000
_cell.angle_alpha   90.00
_cell.angle_beta   90.00
_cell.angle_gamma   90.00
#
_symmetry.space_group_name_H-M   'P 1'
#
loop_
_entity.id
_entity.type
_entity.pdbx_description
1 polymer ?
#
loop_
_entity_poly.entity_id
_entity_poly.type
_entity_poly.pdbx_seq_one_letter_code
_entity_poly.pdbx_strand_id
1 'polypeptide(L)'
;MNDTMDRLRAADPTRRMTDADPGDPPARALLARVFAVPQESSRRPGRRRLVAAAAGATVAAAATAFFVTEPAAAYTVDRHADGSVGVSFRAARLKDTRQLNAELARAGARTVVIRMVPADRCTTPLDMDPAFPFLTTATPAELDRYPVSYQLRDDGVVITIRPDKMPDGDTLAFGYSIRNDRDGRTTIAVPAVVRTLPTCMAIPNPPRR
;
A
#
# COMPACT_ATOMS: atom_id res chain seq x y z
N MET A 1 11.05 8.77 -40.36
CA MET A 1 10.38 8.89 -39.06
C MET A 1 11.14 8.09 -37.97
N ASN A 2 12.49 8.12 -37.95
CA ASN A 2 13.34 7.30 -37.06
C ASN A 2 14.19 8.13 -36.08
N ASP A 3 14.28 9.45 -36.27
CA ASP A 3 15.23 10.33 -35.54
C ASP A 3 14.89 10.46 -34.03
N THR A 4 13.61 10.35 -33.67
CA THR A 4 13.14 10.47 -32.29
C THR A 4 13.49 9.26 -31.42
N MET A 5 13.47 8.05 -32.01
CA MET A 5 13.82 6.80 -31.31
C MET A 5 15.33 6.69 -31.07
N ASP A 6 16.14 7.20 -32.00
CA ASP A 6 17.60 7.20 -31.84
C ASP A 6 18.07 8.19 -30.78
N ARG A 7 17.38 9.34 -30.63
CA ARG A 7 17.63 10.28 -29.53
C ARG A 7 17.29 9.69 -28.15
N LEU A 8 16.21 8.93 -28.03
CA LEU A 8 15.84 8.28 -26.77
C LEU A 8 16.86 7.21 -26.36
N ARG A 9 17.42 6.45 -27.32
CA ARG A 9 18.51 5.50 -27.04
C ARG A 9 19.84 6.17 -26.71
N ALA A 10 20.10 7.37 -27.20
CA ALA A 10 21.33 8.10 -26.90
C ALA A 10 21.35 8.70 -25.48
N ALA A 11 20.18 8.87 -24.86
CA ALA A 11 20.03 9.45 -23.53
C ALA A 11 20.07 8.41 -22.38
N ASP A 12 20.30 7.12 -22.68
CA ASP A 12 20.35 6.07 -21.67
C ASP A 12 21.67 6.13 -20.86
N PRO A 13 21.61 6.46 -19.55
CA PRO A 13 22.79 6.57 -18.70
C PRO A 13 23.46 5.22 -18.43
N THR A 14 22.77 4.09 -18.64
CA THR A 14 23.31 2.75 -18.38
C THR A 14 24.32 2.30 -19.42
N ARG A 15 24.30 2.91 -20.63
CA ARG A 15 25.24 2.58 -21.72
C ARG A 15 26.70 2.97 -21.39
N ARG A 16 26.91 3.87 -20.42
CA ARG A 16 28.25 4.28 -19.96
C ARG A 16 28.87 3.36 -18.90
N MET A 17 28.15 2.35 -18.39
CA MET A 17 28.62 1.47 -17.30
C MET A 17 29.05 0.07 -17.78
N THR A 18 29.46 -0.08 -19.04
CA THR A 18 29.80 -1.40 -19.60
C THR A 18 31.28 -1.77 -19.52
N ASP A 19 32.08 -1.09 -18.70
CA ASP A 19 33.49 -1.44 -18.56
C ASP A 19 33.97 -1.21 -17.13
N ALA A 20 33.45 -2.01 -16.20
CA ALA A 20 34.10 -2.18 -14.90
C ALA A 20 35.17 -3.27 -15.09
N ASP A 21 36.42 -2.83 -15.31
CA ASP A 21 37.57 -3.72 -15.50
C ASP A 21 37.77 -4.60 -14.25
N PRO A 22 37.65 -5.94 -14.36
CA PRO A 22 37.87 -6.85 -13.24
C PRO A 22 39.32 -6.87 -12.74
N GLY A 23 40.24 -6.20 -13.44
CA GLY A 23 41.63 -5.97 -13.04
C GLY A 23 41.88 -4.74 -12.17
N ASP A 24 40.88 -3.90 -11.90
CA ASP A 24 41.09 -2.58 -11.27
C ASP A 24 41.65 -2.71 -9.82
N PRO A 25 42.89 -2.25 -9.56
CA PRO A 25 43.55 -2.35 -8.25
C PRO A 25 42.76 -1.79 -7.05
N PRO A 26 42.04 -0.64 -7.14
CA PRO A 26 41.23 -0.13 -6.04
C PRO A 26 40.00 -1.02 -5.74
N ALA A 27 39.42 -1.68 -6.74
CA ALA A 27 38.32 -2.63 -6.53
C ALA A 27 38.81 -3.89 -5.79
N ARG A 28 40.01 -4.38 -6.11
CA ARG A 28 40.66 -5.48 -5.37
C ARG A 28 41.05 -5.10 -3.95
N ALA A 29 41.48 -3.87 -3.70
CA ALA A 29 41.79 -3.37 -2.35
C ALA A 29 40.55 -3.30 -1.45
N LEU A 30 39.38 -2.96 -2.02
CA LEU A 30 38.10 -2.97 -1.30
C LEU A 30 37.61 -4.39 -1.00
N LEU A 31 37.77 -5.34 -1.95
CA LEU A 31 37.46 -6.75 -1.72
C LEU A 31 38.39 -7.39 -0.67
N ALA A 32 39.68 -7.07 -0.68
CA ALA A 32 40.62 -7.55 0.34
C ALA A 32 40.27 -7.06 1.76
N ARG A 33 39.66 -5.86 1.89
CA ARG A 33 39.11 -5.37 3.18
C ARG A 33 37.85 -6.09 3.65
N VAL A 34 37.07 -6.65 2.72
CA VAL A 34 35.92 -7.50 3.06
C VAL A 34 36.38 -8.88 3.56
N PHE A 35 37.54 -9.36 3.12
CA PHE A 35 38.06 -10.69 3.47
C PHE A 35 39.13 -10.72 4.59
N ALA A 36 39.76 -9.59 4.92
CA ALA A 36 40.79 -9.52 5.97
C ALA A 36 40.30 -8.73 7.19
N VAL A 37 39.49 -9.35 8.05
CA VAL A 37 39.32 -8.90 9.43
C VAL A 37 39.95 -9.95 10.36
N PRO A 38 41.11 -9.66 10.97
CA PRO A 38 41.69 -10.48 12.02
C PRO A 38 40.81 -10.48 13.27
N GLN A 39 40.69 -11.65 13.90
CA GLN A 39 40.15 -11.79 15.25
C GLN A 39 41.10 -11.21 16.32
N GLU A 40 40.49 -10.97 17.48
CA GLU A 40 41.07 -10.73 18.83
C GLU A 40 41.39 -9.27 19.18
N SER A 41 41.19 -8.77 20.40
CA SER A 41 40.51 -9.20 21.64
C SER A 41 40.58 -7.98 22.61
N SER A 42 40.05 -8.11 23.85
CA SER A 42 40.23 -7.21 25.03
C SER A 42 39.28 -6.01 25.11
N ARG A 43 38.52 -5.73 26.18
CA ARG A 43 38.38 -6.28 27.56
C ARG A 43 37.02 -5.80 28.11
N ARG A 44 36.24 -6.69 28.72
CA ARG A 44 35.18 -6.32 29.69
C ARG A 44 35.45 -7.12 30.98
N PRO A 45 35.52 -6.51 32.18
CA PRO A 45 35.75 -7.26 33.40
C PRO A 45 34.42 -7.76 33.97
N GLY A 46 34.36 -9.03 34.41
CA GLY A 46 33.30 -9.47 35.34
C GLY A 46 32.79 -10.92 35.30
N ARG A 47 33.65 -11.91 35.51
CA ARG A 47 33.41 -13.15 36.32
C ARG A 47 32.13 -14.00 36.10
N ARG A 48 32.27 -15.19 35.45
CA ARG A 48 32.31 -16.57 36.04
C ARG A 48 31.83 -17.71 35.09
N ARG A 49 32.79 -18.61 34.79
CA ARG A 49 32.78 -20.09 34.61
C ARG A 49 31.88 -20.81 33.55
N LEU A 50 32.58 -21.49 32.61
CA LEU A 50 32.44 -22.88 32.07
C LEU A 50 31.06 -23.26 31.45
N VAL A 51 30.89 -23.75 30.21
CA VAL A 51 31.51 -24.88 29.47
C VAL A 51 31.16 -24.73 27.97
N ALA A 52 32.01 -25.23 27.07
CA ALA A 52 31.78 -25.27 25.61
C ALA A 52 30.75 -26.33 25.18
N ALA A 53 29.85 -25.97 24.27
CA ALA A 53 29.21 -26.90 23.32
C ALA A 53 28.69 -26.12 22.10
N ALA A 54 29.11 -26.57 20.92
CA ALA A 54 28.68 -26.09 19.62
C ALA A 54 27.25 -26.53 19.30
N ALA A 55 26.52 -25.69 18.54
CA ALA A 55 25.52 -26.02 17.50
C ALA A 55 24.35 -25.02 17.50
N GLY A 56 23.92 -24.63 16.30
CA GLY A 56 22.57 -24.10 16.06
C GLY A 56 22.50 -22.59 15.82
N ALA A 57 22.91 -22.17 14.63
CA ALA A 57 22.52 -20.87 14.08
C ALA A 57 21.00 -20.76 14.02
N THR A 58 20.42 -19.87 14.82
CA THR A 58 19.08 -19.31 14.61
C THR A 58 19.25 -17.82 14.38
N VAL A 59 19.42 -17.42 13.13
CA VAL A 59 19.34 -16.01 12.77
C VAL A 59 17.90 -15.76 12.34
N ALA A 60 17.08 -15.34 13.31
CA ALA A 60 15.87 -14.60 13.01
C ALA A 60 16.29 -13.36 12.22
N ALA A 61 15.77 -13.22 10.99
CA ALA A 61 16.03 -12.08 10.13
C ALA A 61 15.46 -10.81 10.76
N ALA A 62 16.28 -10.08 11.50
CA ALA A 62 15.94 -8.74 11.97
C ALA A 62 16.18 -7.76 10.82
N ALA A 63 15.12 -7.48 10.06
CA ALA A 63 15.10 -6.34 9.15
C ALA A 63 15.21 -5.05 9.99
N THR A 64 16.39 -4.46 10.08
CA THR A 64 16.57 -3.13 10.66
C THR A 64 16.05 -2.09 9.67
N ALA A 65 14.77 -1.76 9.78
CA ALA A 65 14.19 -0.59 9.14
C ALA A 65 14.86 0.67 9.72
N PHE A 66 15.44 1.50 8.84
CA PHE A 66 15.78 2.86 9.19
C PHE A 66 14.49 3.62 9.49
N PHE A 67 14.16 3.79 10.78
CA PHE A 67 13.04 4.64 11.20
C PHE A 67 13.44 6.10 11.05
N VAL A 68 13.34 6.63 9.84
CA VAL A 68 13.07 8.06 9.68
C VAL A 68 11.65 8.26 10.22
N THR A 69 11.51 8.96 11.33
CA THR A 69 10.22 9.37 11.90
C THR A 69 9.59 10.41 10.98
N GLU A 70 9.09 9.95 9.83
CA GLU A 70 8.15 10.71 9.03
C GLU A 70 6.89 10.97 9.87
N PRO A 71 6.25 12.16 9.75
CA PRO A 71 4.96 12.38 10.36
C PRO A 71 4.02 11.26 9.90
N ALA A 72 3.43 10.52 10.85
CA ALA A 72 2.66 9.31 10.55
C ALA A 72 1.65 9.57 9.42
N ALA A 73 1.95 9.01 8.25
CA ALA A 73 1.28 9.29 6.99
C ALA A 73 -0.23 9.07 7.11
N ALA A 74 -1.02 9.91 6.44
CA ALA A 74 -2.48 9.78 6.45
C ALA A 74 -2.94 8.50 5.76
N TYR A 75 -2.12 7.95 4.86
CA TYR A 75 -2.38 6.72 4.12
C TYR A 75 -1.08 6.05 3.65
N THR A 76 -1.18 4.79 3.22
CA THR A 76 -0.18 4.04 2.47
C THR A 76 -0.84 3.39 1.26
N VAL A 77 -0.08 3.20 0.18
CA VAL A 77 -0.49 2.44 -1.00
C VAL A 77 0.63 1.48 -1.36
N ASP A 78 0.32 0.19 -1.39
CA ASP A 78 1.28 -0.89 -1.63
C ASP A 78 0.78 -1.76 -2.78
N ARG A 79 1.63 -2.00 -3.78
CA ARG A 79 1.33 -2.95 -4.84
C ARG A 79 1.90 -4.31 -4.47
N HIS A 80 1.04 -5.32 -4.46
CA HIS A 80 1.42 -6.69 -4.16
C HIS A 80 1.85 -7.44 -5.42
N ALA A 81 2.61 -8.53 -5.22
CA ALA A 81 3.15 -9.34 -6.31
C ALA A 81 2.06 -10.08 -7.12
N ASP A 82 0.89 -10.31 -6.51
CA ASP A 82 -0.29 -10.90 -7.15
C ASP A 82 -1.09 -9.88 -8.00
N GLY A 83 -0.63 -8.63 -8.09
CA GLY A 83 -1.29 -7.57 -8.82
C GLY A 83 -2.37 -6.82 -8.03
N SER A 84 -2.66 -7.23 -6.80
CA SER A 84 -3.55 -6.48 -5.92
C SER A 84 -2.89 -5.21 -5.39
N VAL A 85 -3.71 -4.24 -4.98
CA VAL A 85 -3.28 -2.96 -4.40
C VAL A 85 -3.83 -2.87 -2.98
N GLY A 86 -2.93 -2.89 -2.00
CA GLY A 86 -3.23 -2.61 -0.60
C GLY A 86 -3.27 -1.11 -0.36
N VAL A 87 -4.27 -0.66 0.37
CA VAL A 87 -4.39 0.72 0.84
C VAL A 87 -4.69 0.69 2.32
N SER A 88 -3.96 1.48 3.10
CA SER A 88 -4.36 1.78 4.47
C SER A 88 -4.54 3.29 4.61
N PHE A 89 -5.57 3.75 5.29
CA PHE A 89 -5.66 5.17 5.61
C PHE A 89 -6.38 5.43 6.93
N ARG A 90 -5.93 6.49 7.61
CA ARG A 90 -6.57 6.99 8.82
C ARG A 90 -7.65 7.98 8.43
N ALA A 91 -8.91 7.57 8.53
CA ALA A 91 -10.07 8.35 8.05
C ALA A 91 -10.12 9.78 8.60
N ALA A 92 -9.58 10.00 9.80
CA ALA A 92 -9.57 11.30 10.46
C ALA A 92 -8.51 12.24 9.89
N ARG A 93 -7.41 11.69 9.39
CA ARG A 93 -6.27 12.44 8.84
C ARG A 93 -6.35 12.62 7.33
N LEU A 94 -7.00 11.70 6.63
CA LEU A 94 -7.24 11.82 5.19
C LEU A 94 -8.32 12.87 4.94
N LYS A 95 -7.98 14.16 4.84
CA LYS A 95 -8.96 15.24 4.57
C LYS A 95 -9.17 15.47 3.08
N ASP A 96 -8.09 15.39 2.32
CA ASP A 96 -8.05 15.49 0.87
C ASP A 96 -7.65 14.12 0.30
N THR A 97 -8.39 13.65 -0.70
CA THR A 97 -8.16 12.35 -1.34
C THR A 97 -7.41 12.44 -2.67
N ARG A 98 -7.09 13.64 -3.16
CA ARG A 98 -6.46 13.83 -4.48
C ARG A 98 -5.14 13.09 -4.61
N GLN A 99 -4.27 13.21 -3.62
CA GLN A 99 -2.96 12.55 -3.64
C GLN A 99 -3.09 11.02 -3.57
N LEU A 100 -3.96 10.51 -2.69
CA LEU A 100 -4.28 9.08 -2.61
C LEU A 100 -4.82 8.54 -3.94
N ASN A 101 -5.77 9.24 -4.57
CA ASN A 101 -6.34 8.82 -5.84
C ASN A 101 -5.30 8.82 -6.97
N ALA A 102 -4.38 9.79 -6.98
CA ALA A 102 -3.28 9.81 -7.94
C ALA A 102 -2.29 8.64 -7.72
N GLU A 103 -2.04 8.25 -6.47
CA GLU A 103 -1.22 7.07 -6.15
C GLU A 103 -1.90 5.76 -6.54
N LEU A 104 -3.20 5.64 -6.29
CA LEU A 104 -4.00 4.50 -6.73
C LEU A 104 -4.00 4.35 -8.26
N ALA A 105 -4.18 5.44 -8.99
CA ALA A 105 -4.10 5.43 -10.45
C ALA A 105 -2.71 4.99 -10.95
N ARG A 106 -1.63 5.49 -10.33
CA ARG A 106 -0.25 5.06 -10.64
C ARG A 106 0.01 3.59 -10.31
N ALA A 107 -0.65 3.06 -9.28
CA ALA A 107 -0.60 1.64 -8.93
C ALA A 107 -1.43 0.75 -9.87
N GLY A 108 -2.16 1.33 -10.82
CA GLY A 108 -3.02 0.61 -11.76
C GLY A 108 -4.39 0.22 -11.19
N ALA A 109 -4.79 0.81 -10.06
CA ALA A 109 -6.10 0.59 -9.49
C ALA A 109 -7.14 1.49 -10.17
N ARG A 110 -8.17 0.88 -10.76
CA ARG A 110 -9.38 1.57 -11.24
C ARG A 110 -10.30 1.90 -10.07
N THR A 111 -9.85 2.82 -9.23
CA THR A 111 -10.50 3.17 -7.95
C THR A 111 -10.48 4.67 -7.70
N VAL A 112 -11.56 5.18 -7.12
CA VAL A 112 -11.63 6.53 -6.56
C VAL A 112 -12.05 6.46 -5.09
N VAL A 113 -11.26 7.09 -4.22
CA VAL A 113 -11.61 7.27 -2.81
C VAL A 113 -12.28 8.63 -2.63
N ILE A 114 -13.48 8.61 -2.07
CA ILE A 114 -14.36 9.78 -1.92
C ILE A 114 -14.73 9.95 -0.46
N ARG A 115 -14.55 11.16 0.08
CA ARG A 115 -15.10 11.51 1.39
C ARG A 115 -16.61 11.68 1.25
N MET A 116 -17.39 10.86 1.94
CA MET A 116 -18.85 10.90 1.83
C MET A 116 -19.42 12.15 2.48
N VAL A 117 -20.54 12.60 1.94
CA VAL A 117 -21.31 13.75 2.43
C VAL A 117 -22.66 13.29 3.00
N PRO A 118 -23.32 14.08 3.84
CA PRO A 118 -24.71 13.84 4.26
C PRO A 118 -25.63 13.56 3.07
N ALA A 119 -26.59 12.65 3.25
CA ALA A 119 -27.43 12.12 2.16
C ALA A 119 -28.29 13.20 1.47
N ASP A 120 -28.69 14.24 2.19
CA ASP A 120 -29.39 15.42 1.66
C ASP A 120 -28.53 16.25 0.68
N ARG A 121 -27.20 16.10 0.75
CA ARG A 121 -26.24 16.79 -0.12
C ARG A 121 -25.72 15.95 -1.28
N CYS A 122 -26.14 14.68 -1.37
CA CYS A 122 -25.80 13.79 -2.47
C CYS A 122 -27.03 13.00 -2.90
N THR A 123 -27.85 13.64 -3.74
CA THR A 123 -29.15 13.13 -4.18
C THR A 123 -29.08 12.27 -5.44
N THR A 124 -27.98 12.36 -6.20
CA THR A 124 -27.80 11.57 -7.42
C THR A 124 -27.54 10.10 -7.03
N PRO A 125 -28.35 9.15 -7.52
CA PRO A 125 -28.12 7.74 -7.26
C PRO A 125 -26.81 7.28 -7.91
N LEU A 126 -26.16 6.29 -7.30
CA LEU A 126 -24.99 5.65 -7.88
C LEU A 126 -25.41 4.74 -9.03
N ASP A 127 -24.77 4.92 -10.19
CA ASP A 127 -24.90 4.03 -11.35
C ASP A 127 -24.04 2.77 -11.14
N MET A 128 -24.53 1.88 -10.28
CA MET A 128 -23.82 0.65 -9.90
C MET A 128 -23.89 -0.41 -10.98
N ASP A 129 -22.84 -1.25 -11.03
CA ASP A 129 -22.90 -2.50 -11.79
C ASP A 129 -23.88 -3.49 -11.10
N PRO A 130 -24.91 -3.99 -11.80
CA PRO A 130 -25.85 -4.97 -11.24
C PRO A 130 -25.18 -6.29 -10.80
N ALA A 131 -23.99 -6.63 -11.31
CA ALA A 131 -23.22 -7.78 -10.87
C ALA A 131 -22.59 -7.59 -9.48
N PHE A 132 -22.49 -6.35 -8.98
CA PHE A 132 -21.87 -5.99 -7.71
C PHE A 132 -22.78 -5.08 -6.87
N PRO A 133 -23.95 -5.60 -6.42
CA PRO A 133 -24.83 -4.84 -5.53
C PRO A 133 -24.15 -4.55 -4.18
N PHE A 134 -24.68 -3.58 -3.44
CA PHE A 134 -24.29 -3.38 -2.04
C PHE A 134 -24.57 -4.64 -1.23
N LEU A 135 -23.52 -5.35 -0.82
CA LEU A 135 -23.67 -6.50 0.05
C LEU A 135 -23.73 -6.05 1.50
N THR A 136 -24.91 -6.15 2.10
CA THR A 136 -25.11 -5.99 3.55
C THR A 136 -24.72 -7.25 4.33
N THR A 137 -24.79 -8.40 3.66
CA THR A 137 -24.44 -9.73 4.19
C THR A 137 -23.83 -10.54 3.06
N ALA A 138 -22.51 -10.69 3.05
CA ALA A 138 -21.78 -11.48 2.06
C ALA A 138 -21.16 -12.70 2.73
N THR A 139 -21.27 -13.86 2.10
CA THR A 139 -20.44 -15.02 2.45
C THR A 139 -18.97 -14.77 2.04
N PRO A 140 -18.00 -15.45 2.66
CA PRO A 140 -16.59 -15.34 2.24
C PRO A 140 -16.37 -15.63 0.75
N ALA A 141 -17.08 -16.61 0.20
CA ALA A 141 -16.98 -16.97 -1.22
C ALA A 141 -17.53 -15.87 -2.15
N GLU A 142 -18.55 -15.13 -1.72
CA GLU A 142 -19.05 -13.96 -2.45
C GLU A 142 -18.06 -12.82 -2.37
N LEU A 143 -17.52 -12.51 -1.19
CA LEU A 143 -16.48 -11.49 -1.01
C LEU A 143 -15.26 -11.75 -1.90
N ASP A 144 -14.92 -13.01 -2.16
CA ASP A 144 -13.80 -13.35 -3.04
C ASP A 144 -14.03 -13.02 -4.51
N ARG A 145 -15.27 -12.87 -4.95
CA ARG A 145 -15.56 -12.42 -6.33
C ARG A 145 -15.47 -10.91 -6.50
N TYR A 146 -15.51 -10.15 -5.40
CA TYR A 146 -15.54 -8.69 -5.47
C TYR A 146 -14.17 -8.11 -5.80
N PRO A 147 -14.09 -6.98 -6.53
CA PRO A 147 -12.83 -6.30 -6.79
C PRO A 147 -12.23 -5.62 -5.55
N VAL A 148 -12.87 -5.77 -4.39
CA VAL A 148 -12.45 -5.15 -3.14
C VAL A 148 -12.75 -6.04 -1.93
N SER A 149 -11.84 -6.04 -0.96
CA SER A 149 -12.11 -6.39 0.42
C SER A 149 -11.65 -5.26 1.33
N TYR A 150 -12.26 -5.11 2.51
CA TYR A 150 -11.86 -4.07 3.44
C TYR A 150 -12.12 -4.48 4.89
N GLN A 151 -11.35 -3.88 5.80
CA GLN A 151 -11.49 -4.02 7.24
C GLN A 151 -11.47 -2.65 7.88
N LEU A 152 -12.50 -2.39 8.71
CA LEU A 152 -12.50 -1.22 9.58
C LEU A 152 -11.51 -1.44 10.73
N ARG A 153 -10.77 -0.38 11.07
CA ARG A 153 -9.87 -0.31 12.22
C ARG A 153 -10.30 0.87 13.09
N ASP A 154 -9.85 0.91 14.34
CA ASP A 154 -10.23 1.94 15.31
C ASP A 154 -10.00 3.39 14.80
N ASP A 155 -9.01 3.60 13.95
CA ASP A 155 -8.67 4.91 13.40
C ASP A 155 -8.73 5.02 11.87
N GLY A 156 -9.18 3.98 11.17
CA GLY A 156 -9.05 3.94 9.71
C GLY A 156 -9.67 2.77 8.99
N VAL A 157 -9.22 2.56 7.76
CA VAL A 157 -9.66 1.49 6.87
C VAL A 157 -8.43 0.86 6.23
N VAL A 158 -8.43 -0.47 6.16
CA VAL A 158 -7.51 -1.23 5.32
C VAL A 158 -8.31 -1.82 4.17
N ILE A 159 -7.86 -1.62 2.95
CA ILE A 159 -8.53 -2.01 1.71
C ILE A 159 -7.55 -2.85 0.89
N THR A 160 -8.04 -3.93 0.30
CA THR A 160 -7.33 -4.64 -0.76
C THR A 160 -8.17 -4.55 -2.02
N ILE A 161 -7.61 -3.93 -3.06
CA ILE A 161 -8.22 -3.78 -4.37
C ILE A 161 -7.64 -4.87 -5.29
N ARG A 162 -8.50 -5.54 -6.06
CA ARG A 162 -8.16 -6.62 -6.98
C ARG A 162 -8.52 -6.19 -8.41
N PRO A 163 -7.61 -5.51 -9.14
CA PRO A 163 -7.92 -4.95 -10.46
C PRO A 163 -8.33 -5.99 -11.51
N ASP A 164 -7.86 -7.23 -11.37
CA ASP A 164 -8.18 -8.39 -12.21
C ASP A 164 -9.65 -8.82 -12.11
N LYS A 165 -10.33 -8.48 -11.01
CA LYS A 165 -11.75 -8.80 -10.77
C LYS A 165 -12.69 -7.64 -11.10
N MET A 166 -12.14 -6.54 -11.59
CA MET A 166 -12.92 -5.35 -11.93
C MET A 166 -13.51 -5.52 -13.35
N PRO A 167 -14.82 -5.36 -13.54
CA PRO A 167 -15.43 -5.37 -14.88
C PRO A 167 -14.79 -4.33 -15.79
N ASP A 168 -14.69 -4.62 -17.09
CA ASP A 168 -14.11 -3.68 -18.05
C ASP A 168 -14.95 -2.40 -18.14
N GLY A 169 -14.27 -1.24 -18.13
CA GLY A 169 -14.93 0.06 -18.16
C GLY A 169 -15.37 0.58 -16.79
N ASP A 170 -15.52 -0.29 -15.80
CA ASP A 170 -16.01 0.09 -14.47
C ASP A 170 -14.92 0.56 -13.52
N THR A 171 -15.35 1.26 -12.46
CA THR A 171 -14.50 1.82 -11.41
C THR A 171 -15.03 1.48 -10.02
N LEU A 172 -14.13 1.22 -9.08
CA LEU A 172 -14.49 1.14 -7.65
C LEU A 172 -14.57 2.55 -7.06
N ALA A 173 -15.76 2.98 -6.69
CA ALA A 173 -15.95 4.13 -5.81
C ALA A 173 -15.91 3.65 -4.35
N PHE A 174 -14.92 4.12 -3.59
CA PHE A 174 -14.78 3.79 -2.17
C PHE A 174 -15.09 5.03 -1.32
N GLY A 175 -16.30 5.06 -0.78
CA GLY A 175 -16.76 6.09 0.13
C GLY A 175 -16.23 5.87 1.54
N TYR A 176 -15.76 6.93 2.20
CA TYR A 176 -15.48 6.88 3.64
C TYR A 176 -15.99 8.13 4.36
N SER A 177 -16.34 7.98 5.64
CA SER A 177 -16.68 9.11 6.52
C SER A 177 -16.40 8.76 7.96
N ILE A 178 -16.43 9.80 8.81
CA ILE A 178 -16.41 9.66 10.25
C ILE A 178 -17.72 10.20 10.80
N ARG A 179 -18.38 9.39 11.61
CA ARG A 179 -19.49 9.81 12.45
C ARG A 179 -18.99 9.98 13.87
N ASN A 180 -19.31 11.10 14.49
CA ASN A 180 -19.17 11.26 15.94
C ASN A 180 -20.56 11.06 16.53
N ASP A 181 -20.73 10.05 17.36
CA ASP A 181 -21.95 9.79 18.11
C ASP A 181 -21.66 9.79 19.62
N ARG A 182 -22.62 9.37 20.42
CA ARG A 182 -22.48 9.34 21.90
C ARG A 182 -21.50 8.25 22.36
N ASP A 183 -21.33 7.20 21.57
CA ASP A 183 -20.51 6.04 21.88
C ASP A 183 -19.06 6.22 21.38
N GLY A 184 -18.83 7.25 20.55
CA GLY A 184 -17.53 7.76 20.19
C GLY A 184 -17.45 8.10 18.72
N ARG A 185 -16.29 7.79 18.14
CA ARG A 185 -15.98 8.08 16.74
C ARG A 185 -16.01 6.79 15.93
N THR A 186 -16.91 6.70 14.97
CA THR A 186 -17.07 5.53 14.10
C THR A 186 -16.65 5.86 12.67
N THR A 187 -15.81 5.01 12.09
CA THR A 187 -15.48 5.06 10.66
C THR A 187 -16.55 4.32 9.87
N ILE A 188 -17.06 4.97 8.81
CA ILE A 188 -17.98 4.36 7.85
C ILE A 188 -17.22 4.18 6.54
N ALA A 189 -17.32 3.01 5.93
CA ALA A 189 -16.75 2.71 4.63
C ALA A 189 -17.82 2.06 3.74
N VAL A 190 -17.87 2.46 2.47
CA VAL A 190 -18.87 2.02 1.50
C VAL A 190 -18.17 1.78 0.15
N PRO A 191 -17.87 0.53 -0.22
CA PRO A 191 -17.43 0.22 -1.57
C PRO A 191 -18.64 0.12 -2.53
N ALA A 192 -18.50 0.65 -3.74
CA ALA A 192 -19.45 0.48 -4.84
C ALA A 192 -18.69 0.33 -6.17
N VAL A 193 -19.01 -0.69 -6.96
CA VAL A 193 -18.55 -0.78 -8.35
C VAL A 193 -19.53 0.01 -9.20
N VAL A 194 -19.03 1.01 -9.92
CA VAL A 194 -19.84 1.96 -10.68
C VAL A 194 -19.41 2.00 -12.13
N ARG A 195 -20.39 2.11 -13.02
CA ARG A 195 -20.19 2.29 -14.46
C ARG A 195 -19.84 3.75 -14.80
N THR A 196 -20.38 4.67 -14.00
CA THR A 196 -20.13 6.11 -14.12
C THR A 196 -19.57 6.66 -12.82
N LEU A 197 -18.46 7.40 -12.90
CA LEU A 197 -17.83 8.02 -11.74
C LEU A 197 -18.79 9.02 -11.05
N PRO A 198 -19.10 8.83 -9.77
CA PRO A 198 -19.98 9.74 -9.07
C PRO A 198 -19.25 11.03 -8.64
N THR A 199 -19.98 12.14 -8.63
CA THR A 199 -19.46 13.42 -8.11
C THR A 199 -19.47 13.46 -6.57
N CYS A 200 -20.27 12.62 -5.92
CA CYS A 200 -20.39 12.51 -4.48
C CYS A 200 -20.83 11.10 -4.07
N MET A 201 -20.62 10.76 -2.80
CA MET A 201 -21.21 9.57 -2.18
C MET A 201 -21.91 9.97 -0.89
N ALA A 202 -23.10 9.44 -0.66
CA ALA A 202 -23.88 9.72 0.54
C ALA A 202 -23.44 8.82 1.71
N ILE A 203 -23.38 9.40 2.91
CA ILE A 203 -23.31 8.63 4.15
C ILE A 203 -24.65 7.88 4.29
N PRO A 204 -24.65 6.54 4.42
CA PRO A 204 -25.87 5.79 4.61
C PRO A 204 -26.62 6.26 5.86
N ASN A 205 -27.93 6.47 5.72
CA ASN A 205 -28.78 6.66 6.88
C ASN A 205 -28.72 5.39 7.73
N PRO A 206 -28.64 5.50 9.06
CA PRO A 206 -28.80 4.32 9.91
C PRO A 206 -30.15 3.66 9.58
N PRO A 207 -30.25 2.33 9.62
CA PRO A 207 -31.53 1.65 9.48
C PRO A 207 -32.50 2.25 10.50
N ARG A 208 -33.69 2.67 10.04
CA ARG A 208 -34.75 3.08 10.96
C ARG A 208 -35.11 1.83 11.77
N ARG A 209 -34.89 1.88 13.08
CA ARG A 209 -35.34 0.84 14.02
C ARG A 209 -36.84 0.87 14.16
#